data_AF-L7TZH7-F1
#
_entry.id   AF-L7TZH7-F1
#
_cell.length_a   1.000
_cell.length_b   1.000
_cell.length_c   1.000
_cell.angle_alpha   90.00
_cell.angle_beta   90.00
_cell.angle_gamma   90.00
#
_symmetry.space_group_name_H-M   'P 1'
#
loop_
_entity.id
_entity.type
_entity.pdbx_description
1 polymer ?
#
loop_
_entity_poly.entity_id
_entity_poly.type
_entity_poly.pdbx_seq_one_letter_code
_entity_poly.pdbx_strand_id
1 'polypeptide(L)'
;MKKVLIGLGIGCGVIILGSLIAVFAGGAYLFGKVKDSGAIEAAQAVEKQSGQMAELNKAYPFKAPADNEVLELEEARLATYLSVREAVIPAYKLHEEKGKAFQEKYGRGDGSDGKAKADLSSTMEAVNLITGLTVEVRTAFIDGLTKHKMSPNEFQAITQTVYASMAADINAQVNQGRAKAVEMMEKQIKDLDKKLENANLPAEEREGYTTMRAGLQENIDAMSGGDTGEEGALSEASKKAAAANMALLKKHGERVKGMENAALDALLLSDSGMVMPELEDTPESAD
;
A
#
# COMPACT_ATOMS: atom_id res chain seq x y z
N MET A 1 -8.37 -0.03 -30.07
CA MET A 1 -7.47 -0.07 -28.89
C MET A 1 -8.12 0.68 -27.74
N LYS A 2 -8.70 -0.02 -26.75
CA LYS A 2 -9.23 0.60 -25.52
C LYS A 2 -8.05 0.80 -24.56
N LYS A 3 -7.55 2.04 -24.49
CA LYS A 3 -6.59 2.45 -23.47
C LYS A 3 -7.33 2.50 -22.14
N VAL A 4 -7.18 1.47 -21.31
CA VAL A 4 -7.66 1.52 -19.93
C VAL A 4 -6.68 2.42 -19.19
N LEU A 5 -7.13 3.63 -18.89
CA LEU A 5 -6.52 4.51 -17.90
C LEU A 5 -6.48 3.77 -16.56
N ILE A 6 -5.34 3.18 -16.22
CA ILE A 6 -4.96 2.90 -14.83
C ILE A 6 -4.54 4.27 -14.27
N GLY A 7 -5.56 5.09 -14.04
CA GLY A 7 -5.43 6.46 -13.59
C GLY A 7 -5.71 6.55 -12.10
N LEU A 8 -4.79 7.21 -11.39
CA LEU A 8 -5.13 8.17 -10.35
C LEU A 8 -5.67 7.61 -9.01
N GLY A 9 -4.93 6.70 -8.37
CA GLY A 9 -5.05 6.43 -6.91
C GLY A 9 -3.95 7.09 -6.06
N ILE A 10 -2.96 7.72 -6.69
CA ILE A 10 -1.81 8.37 -6.04
C ILE A 10 -2.02 9.89 -6.14
N GLY A 11 -2.83 10.47 -5.25
CA GLY A 11 -3.24 11.88 -5.42
C GLY A 11 -3.29 12.74 -4.16
N CYS A 12 -3.59 12.19 -2.97
CA CYS A 12 -3.69 13.01 -1.75
C CYS A 12 -3.00 12.39 -0.52
N GLY A 13 -2.95 11.05 -0.40
CA GLY A 13 -2.30 10.38 0.75
C GLY A 13 -0.79 10.65 0.86
N VAL A 14 -0.08 10.72 -0.28
CA VAL A 14 1.38 11.00 -0.31
C VAL A 14 1.68 12.46 0.06
N ILE A 15 0.74 13.38 -0.17
CA ILE A 15 0.92 14.80 0.15
C ILE A 15 0.78 14.99 1.67
N ILE A 16 -0.18 14.31 2.31
CA ILE A 16 -0.32 14.30 3.78
C ILE A 16 0.92 13.65 4.42
N LEU A 17 1.40 12.50 3.90
CA LEU A 17 2.62 11.83 4.40
C LEU A 17 3.90 12.66 4.21
N GLY A 18 4.05 13.32 3.06
CA GLY A 18 5.20 14.19 2.77
C GLY A 18 5.26 15.40 3.72
N SER A 19 4.11 15.99 4.05
CA SER A 19 4.02 17.04 5.08
C SER A 19 4.22 16.52 6.50
N LEU A 20 3.86 15.27 6.79
CA LEU A 20 4.02 14.63 8.10
C LEU A 20 5.51 14.44 8.45
N ILE A 21 6.32 13.94 7.51
CA ILE A 21 7.77 13.67 7.76
C ILE A 21 8.53 14.97 8.09
N ALA A 22 8.18 16.09 7.46
CA ALA A 22 8.79 17.39 7.76
C ALA A 22 8.46 17.92 9.17
N VAL A 23 7.29 17.57 9.71
CA VAL A 23 6.89 17.92 11.09
C VAL A 23 7.54 16.99 12.12
N PHE A 24 7.68 15.69 11.81
CA PHE A 24 8.30 14.72 12.72
C PHE A 24 9.81 14.91 12.90
N ALA A 25 10.55 15.34 11.87
CA ALA A 25 11.98 15.65 12.01
C ALA A 25 12.27 16.82 12.98
N GLY A 26 11.27 17.68 13.28
CA GLY A 26 11.35 18.73 14.31
C GLY A 26 10.72 18.35 15.66
N GLY A 27 10.23 17.12 15.81
CA GLY A 27 9.29 16.70 16.86
C GLY A 27 9.81 16.85 18.29
N ALA A 28 11.09 16.60 18.56
CA ALA A 28 11.63 16.66 19.91
C ALA A 28 11.53 18.06 20.57
N TYR A 29 11.57 19.14 19.77
CA TYR A 29 11.48 20.51 20.30
C TYR A 29 10.04 20.97 20.57
N LEU A 30 9.07 20.43 19.84
CA LEU A 30 7.68 20.87 19.90
C LEU A 30 6.91 20.18 21.03
N PHE A 31 7.12 18.88 21.29
CA PHE A 31 6.38 18.16 22.33
C PHE A 31 6.62 18.70 23.75
N GLY A 32 7.78 19.30 24.04
CA GLY A 32 8.06 19.92 25.33
C GLY A 32 7.23 21.17 25.66
N LYS A 33 6.64 21.85 24.66
CA LYS A 33 5.85 23.08 24.81
C LYS A 33 4.33 22.90 24.69
N VAL A 34 3.85 21.68 24.41
CA VAL A 34 2.45 21.38 24.05
C VAL A 34 1.68 20.79 25.26
N LYS A 35 2.22 20.91 26.49
CA LYS A 35 1.61 20.39 27.72
C LYS A 35 0.19 20.93 28.01
N ASP A 36 -0.16 22.10 27.47
CA ASP A 36 -1.46 22.77 27.73
C ASP A 36 -2.46 22.70 26.56
N SER A 37 -2.15 21.95 25.50
CA SER A 37 -2.91 22.02 24.25
C SER A 37 -3.33 20.65 23.74
N GLY A 38 -4.43 20.09 24.26
CA GLY A 38 -5.14 18.92 23.68
C GLY A 38 -4.37 17.60 23.58
N ALA A 39 -3.06 17.62 23.80
CA ALA A 39 -2.14 16.52 23.57
C ALA A 39 -2.22 15.49 24.70
N ILE A 40 -2.58 15.91 25.91
CA ILE A 40 -2.84 15.01 27.03
C ILE A 40 -4.12 14.22 26.77
N GLU A 41 -5.21 14.88 26.37
CA GLU A 41 -6.46 14.17 26.03
C GLU A 41 -6.28 13.24 24.83
N ALA A 42 -5.49 13.65 23.84
CA ALA A 42 -5.16 12.81 22.70
C ALA A 42 -4.31 11.60 23.09
N ALA A 43 -3.29 11.78 23.94
CA ALA A 43 -2.46 10.69 24.43
C ALA A 43 -3.31 9.68 25.22
N GLN A 44 -4.19 10.17 26.10
CA GLN A 44 -5.14 9.33 26.84
C GLN A 44 -6.12 8.60 25.89
N ALA A 45 -6.59 9.26 24.84
CA ALA A 45 -7.45 8.64 23.84
C ALA A 45 -6.71 7.51 23.10
N VAL A 46 -5.45 7.74 22.71
CA VAL A 46 -4.61 6.72 22.04
C VAL A 46 -4.32 5.55 22.97
N GLU A 47 -4.01 5.80 24.25
CA GLU A 47 -3.80 4.75 25.25
C GLU A 47 -5.07 3.91 25.45
N LYS A 48 -6.22 4.57 25.62
CA LYS A 48 -7.52 3.89 25.74
C LYS A 48 -7.81 3.04 24.49
N GLN A 49 -7.58 3.58 23.30
CA GLN A 49 -7.79 2.86 22.04
C GLN A 49 -6.86 1.64 21.93
N SER A 50 -5.60 1.77 22.35
CA SER A 50 -4.66 0.64 22.41
C SER A 50 -5.19 -0.46 23.34
N GLY A 51 -5.67 -0.08 24.54
CA GLY A 51 -6.33 -1.00 25.46
C GLY A 51 -7.55 -1.71 24.84
N GLN A 52 -8.41 -0.98 24.12
CA GLN A 52 -9.56 -1.55 23.43
C GLN A 52 -9.16 -2.53 22.32
N MET A 53 -8.12 -2.23 21.54
CA MET A 53 -7.59 -3.14 20.52
C MET A 53 -7.00 -4.41 21.15
N ALA A 54 -6.28 -4.29 22.27
CA ALA A 54 -5.77 -5.44 23.01
C ALA A 54 -6.91 -6.33 23.54
N GLU A 55 -7.98 -5.73 24.06
CA GLU A 55 -9.17 -6.47 24.50
C GLU A 55 -9.90 -7.14 23.32
N LEU A 56 -9.97 -6.51 22.15
CA LEU A 56 -10.51 -7.14 20.94
C LEU A 56 -9.68 -8.34 20.47
N ASN A 57 -8.35 -8.24 20.52
CA ASN A 57 -7.45 -9.37 20.23
C ASN A 57 -7.65 -10.54 21.20
N LYS A 58 -7.90 -10.25 22.49
CA LYS A 58 -8.22 -11.28 23.50
C LYS A 58 -9.62 -11.88 23.29
N ALA A 59 -10.62 -11.04 22.98
CA ALA A 59 -12.01 -11.46 22.82
C ALA A 59 -12.24 -12.28 21.54
N TYR A 60 -11.47 -11.98 20.47
CA TYR A 60 -11.56 -12.66 19.18
C TYR A 60 -10.17 -13.16 18.74
N PRO A 61 -9.62 -14.20 19.41
CA PRO A 61 -8.29 -14.70 19.11
C PRO A 61 -8.16 -15.10 17.64
N PHE A 62 -7.10 -14.64 17.00
CA PHE A 62 -6.78 -14.97 15.62
C PHE A 62 -5.34 -15.42 15.52
N LYS A 63 -5.11 -16.50 14.76
CA LYS A 63 -3.78 -17.00 14.45
C LYS A 63 -3.46 -16.68 13.01
N ALA A 64 -2.51 -15.78 12.80
CA ALA A 64 -2.01 -15.45 11.47
C ALA A 64 -1.38 -16.69 10.80
N PRO A 65 -1.44 -16.78 9.46
CA PRO A 65 -0.64 -17.75 8.71
C PRO A 65 0.85 -17.51 8.93
N ALA A 66 1.71 -18.48 8.61
CA ALA A 66 3.15 -18.29 8.72
C ALA A 66 3.65 -17.20 7.75
N ASP A 67 4.83 -16.65 8.01
CA ASP A 67 5.46 -15.71 7.08
C ASP A 67 5.60 -16.36 5.69
N ASN A 68 5.19 -15.64 4.64
CA ASN A 68 5.09 -16.10 3.24
C ASN A 68 3.94 -17.08 2.92
N GLU A 69 3.04 -17.34 3.87
CA GLU A 69 1.79 -18.03 3.60
C GLU A 69 0.64 -17.05 3.34
N VAL A 70 -0.17 -17.36 2.33
CA VAL A 70 -1.37 -16.58 2.00
C VAL A 70 -2.57 -17.25 2.65
N LEU A 71 -3.28 -16.51 3.51
CA LEU A 71 -4.54 -16.98 4.09
C LEU A 71 -5.57 -17.24 2.97
N GLU A 72 -6.19 -18.41 2.98
CA GLU A 72 -7.35 -18.66 2.13
C GLU A 72 -8.56 -17.91 2.72
N LEU A 73 -9.06 -16.91 2.00
CA LEU A 73 -10.17 -16.07 2.46
C LEU A 73 -11.51 -16.76 2.22
N GLU A 74 -12.33 -16.78 3.26
CA GLU A 74 -13.75 -17.08 3.11
C GLU A 74 -14.52 -15.83 2.68
N GLU A 75 -15.52 -15.98 1.79
CA GLU A 75 -16.29 -14.85 1.27
C GLU A 75 -16.97 -14.03 2.38
N ALA A 76 -17.54 -14.70 3.39
CA ALA A 76 -18.18 -14.01 4.52
C ALA A 76 -17.19 -13.19 5.36
N ARG A 77 -15.96 -13.69 5.53
CA ARG A 77 -14.90 -13.00 6.26
C ARG A 77 -14.34 -11.83 5.45
N LEU A 78 -14.15 -12.00 4.15
CA LEU A 78 -13.83 -10.89 3.26
C LEU A 78 -14.91 -9.81 3.32
N ALA A 79 -16.19 -10.17 3.20
CA ALA A 79 -17.29 -9.20 3.28
C ALA A 79 -17.33 -8.42 4.61
N THR A 80 -17.00 -9.10 5.72
CA THR A 80 -16.89 -8.49 7.05
C THR A 80 -15.71 -7.51 7.12
N TYR A 81 -14.54 -7.92 6.66
CA TYR A 81 -13.35 -7.07 6.56
C TYR A 81 -13.62 -5.80 5.72
N LEU A 82 -14.28 -5.96 4.57
CA LEU A 82 -14.69 -4.85 3.72
C LEU A 82 -15.60 -3.87 4.45
N SER A 83 -16.55 -4.38 5.26
CA SER A 83 -17.45 -3.53 6.04
C SER A 83 -16.74 -2.76 7.15
N VAL A 84 -15.73 -3.37 7.80
CA VAL A 84 -14.89 -2.65 8.77
C VAL A 84 -14.14 -1.51 8.07
N ARG A 85 -13.54 -1.76 6.91
CA ARG A 85 -12.90 -0.68 6.13
C ARG A 85 -13.85 0.44 5.74
N GLU A 86 -15.02 0.08 5.20
CA GLU A 86 -16.03 1.05 4.75
C GLU A 86 -16.49 1.96 5.89
N ALA A 87 -16.56 1.45 7.12
CA ALA A 87 -16.94 2.24 8.29
C ALA A 87 -15.95 3.36 8.61
N VAL A 88 -14.67 3.20 8.23
CA VAL A 88 -13.61 4.18 8.52
C VAL A 88 -13.55 5.30 7.47
N ILE A 89 -13.99 5.02 6.23
CA ILE A 89 -13.88 5.95 5.10
C ILE A 89 -14.47 7.34 5.40
N PRO A 90 -15.67 7.49 6.01
CA PRO A 90 -16.23 8.81 6.29
C PRO A 90 -15.36 9.66 7.21
N ALA A 91 -14.81 9.07 8.28
CA ALA A 91 -13.92 9.76 9.20
C ALA A 91 -12.63 10.20 8.49
N TYR A 92 -12.05 9.31 7.68
CA TYR A 92 -10.85 9.63 6.90
C TYR A 92 -11.10 10.78 5.89
N LYS A 93 -12.20 10.72 5.13
CA LYS A 93 -12.54 11.77 4.13
C LYS A 93 -12.77 13.14 4.77
N LEU A 94 -13.39 13.19 5.94
CA LEU A 94 -13.56 14.43 6.70
C LEU A 94 -12.20 15.10 6.97
N HIS A 95 -11.18 14.32 7.34
CA HIS A 95 -9.84 14.84 7.58
C HIS A 95 -9.05 15.13 6.30
N GLU A 96 -9.33 14.44 5.19
CA GLU A 96 -8.82 14.86 3.88
C GLU A 96 -9.34 16.25 3.49
N GLU A 97 -10.62 16.54 3.73
CA GLU A 97 -11.21 17.86 3.48
C GLU A 97 -10.60 18.93 4.39
N LYS A 98 -10.47 18.64 5.70
CA LYS A 98 -9.76 19.52 6.64
C LYS A 98 -8.31 19.78 6.21
N GLY A 99 -7.63 18.74 5.71
CA GLY A 99 -6.24 18.83 5.24
C GLY A 99 -6.10 19.73 4.01
N LYS A 100 -7.03 19.62 3.05
CA LYS A 100 -7.10 20.51 1.90
C LYS A 100 -7.35 21.96 2.32
N ALA A 101 -8.30 22.20 3.23
CA ALA A 101 -8.57 23.54 3.75
C ALA A 101 -7.34 24.13 4.48
N PHE A 102 -6.63 23.32 5.25
CA PHE A 102 -5.37 23.72 5.89
C PHE A 102 -4.32 24.11 4.84
N GLN A 103 -4.14 23.32 3.77
CA GLN A 103 -3.22 23.64 2.68
C GLN A 103 -3.64 24.88 1.89
N GLU A 104 -4.92 25.13 1.68
CA GLU A 104 -5.39 26.36 1.03
C GLU A 104 -5.07 27.60 1.90
N LYS A 105 -5.22 27.47 3.22
CA LYS A 105 -4.98 28.54 4.20
C LYS A 105 -3.49 28.84 4.41
N TYR A 106 -2.63 27.81 4.40
CA TYR A 106 -1.21 27.93 4.78
C TYR A 106 -0.20 27.51 3.70
N GLY A 107 -0.64 26.80 2.66
CA GLY A 107 0.22 26.18 1.63
C GLY A 107 0.51 27.04 0.41
N ARG A 108 -0.08 28.24 0.28
CA ARG A 108 0.34 29.25 -0.72
C ARG A 108 1.42 30.15 -0.13
N GLY A 109 2.67 29.70 -0.20
CA GLY A 109 3.80 30.63 -0.31
C GLY A 109 3.91 31.02 -1.79
N ASP A 110 3.52 32.24 -2.15
CA ASP A 110 3.87 32.80 -3.44
C ASP A 110 5.41 32.90 -3.51
N GLY A 111 5.96 32.37 -4.60
CA GLY A 111 7.38 32.14 -4.77
C GLY A 111 8.22 33.40 -4.98
N SER A 112 8.11 34.41 -4.12
CA SER A 112 9.02 35.57 -4.14
C SER A 112 9.95 35.68 -2.92
N ASP A 113 9.62 35.11 -1.75
CA ASP A 113 10.50 35.20 -0.56
C ASP A 113 10.83 33.85 0.13
N GLY A 114 10.48 32.72 -0.48
CA GLY A 114 11.09 31.42 -0.18
C GLY A 114 10.93 30.87 1.26
N LYS A 115 10.02 31.39 2.09
CA LYS A 115 9.72 30.82 3.40
C LYS A 115 8.21 30.73 3.59
N ALA A 116 7.68 29.51 3.62
CA ALA A 116 6.38 29.27 4.24
C ALA A 116 6.42 29.90 5.65
N LYS A 117 5.45 30.74 5.99
CA LYS A 117 5.33 31.26 7.35
C LYS A 117 4.82 30.13 8.25
N ALA A 118 5.72 29.22 8.61
CA ALA A 118 5.53 28.27 9.69
C ALA A 118 5.52 29.07 11.00
N ASP A 119 4.35 29.62 11.34
CA ASP A 119 4.11 30.21 12.66
C ASP A 119 3.64 29.12 13.64
N LEU A 120 3.70 29.44 14.94
CA LEU A 120 3.27 28.50 15.98
C LEU A 120 1.79 28.10 15.80
N SER A 121 0.96 29.00 15.27
CA SER A 121 -0.48 28.78 15.04
C SER A 121 -0.73 27.70 13.98
N SER A 122 -0.12 27.81 12.80
CA SER A 122 -0.19 26.81 11.72
C SER A 122 0.38 25.47 12.14
N THR A 123 1.45 25.46 12.95
CA THR A 123 2.01 24.24 13.52
C THR A 123 1.02 23.55 14.47
N MET A 124 0.38 24.31 15.37
CA MET A 124 -0.63 23.78 16.30
C MET A 124 -1.88 23.29 15.57
N GLU A 125 -2.36 24.00 14.54
CA GLU A 125 -3.47 23.55 13.71
C GLU A 125 -3.13 22.25 12.96
N ALA A 126 -1.91 22.12 12.43
CA ALA A 126 -1.44 20.87 11.81
C ALA A 126 -1.41 19.70 12.82
N VAL A 127 -0.86 19.93 14.02
CA VAL A 127 -0.82 18.92 15.09
C VAL A 127 -2.23 18.48 15.46
N ASN A 128 -3.17 19.41 15.63
CA ASN A 128 -4.57 19.10 15.92
C ASN A 128 -5.23 18.30 14.80
N LEU A 129 -4.94 18.61 13.54
CA LEU A 129 -5.47 17.88 12.38
C LEU A 129 -4.96 16.44 12.34
N ILE A 130 -3.66 16.23 12.56
CA ILE A 130 -3.05 14.89 12.57
C ILE A 130 -3.55 14.06 13.75
N THR A 131 -3.65 14.68 14.91
CA THR A 131 -4.13 14.04 16.13
C THR A 131 -5.60 13.68 16.00
N GLY A 132 -6.43 14.60 15.50
CA GLY A 132 -7.84 14.36 15.22
C GLY A 132 -8.05 13.26 14.19
N LEU A 133 -7.26 13.25 13.10
CA LEU A 133 -7.26 12.17 12.11
C LEU A 133 -6.99 10.83 12.79
N THR A 134 -5.93 10.76 13.59
CA THR A 134 -5.54 9.51 14.27
C THR A 134 -6.65 9.01 15.20
N VAL A 135 -7.15 9.89 16.09
CA VAL A 135 -8.14 9.51 17.11
C VAL A 135 -9.48 9.16 16.48
N GLU A 136 -10.00 9.96 15.55
CA GLU A 136 -11.33 9.75 14.96
C GLU A 136 -11.34 8.52 14.03
N VAL A 137 -10.30 8.35 13.20
CA VAL A 137 -10.17 7.17 12.32
C VAL A 137 -10.01 5.89 13.15
N ARG A 138 -9.16 5.89 14.18
CA ARG A 138 -9.00 4.72 15.06
C ARG A 138 -10.27 4.40 15.85
N THR A 139 -11.04 5.41 16.26
CA THR A 139 -12.34 5.19 16.90
C THR A 139 -13.30 4.47 15.95
N ALA A 140 -13.47 4.98 14.73
CA ALA A 140 -14.32 4.33 13.73
C ALA A 140 -13.85 2.91 13.39
N PHE A 141 -12.54 2.68 13.37
CA PHE A 141 -11.95 1.36 13.16
C PHE A 141 -12.29 0.39 14.31
N ILE A 142 -12.07 0.80 15.56
CA ILE A 142 -12.40 0.00 16.75
C ILE A 142 -13.88 -0.31 16.82
N ASP A 143 -14.75 0.66 16.52
CA ASP A 143 -16.20 0.46 16.48
C ASP A 143 -16.60 -0.55 15.39
N GLY A 144 -15.97 -0.44 14.21
CA GLY A 144 -16.14 -1.39 13.11
C GLY A 144 -15.73 -2.81 13.53
N LEU A 145 -14.52 -2.97 14.07
CA LEU A 145 -14.00 -4.25 14.57
C LEU A 145 -14.92 -4.85 15.65
N THR A 146 -15.34 -4.03 16.61
CA THR A 146 -16.23 -4.44 17.71
C THR A 146 -17.57 -4.93 17.18
N LYS A 147 -18.22 -4.14 16.31
CA LYS A 147 -19.50 -4.47 15.68
C LYS A 147 -19.43 -5.80 14.93
N HIS A 148 -18.32 -6.04 14.25
CA HIS A 148 -18.12 -7.19 13.38
C HIS A 148 -17.41 -8.37 14.05
N LYS A 149 -17.10 -8.28 15.36
CA LYS A 149 -16.42 -9.33 16.12
C LYS A 149 -15.12 -9.79 15.45
N MET A 150 -14.35 -8.83 14.95
CA MET A 150 -13.08 -9.04 14.28
C MET A 150 -11.97 -8.49 15.18
N SER A 151 -10.89 -9.24 15.33
CA SER A 151 -9.72 -8.73 16.02
C SER A 151 -8.85 -7.87 15.10
N PRO A 152 -8.09 -6.91 15.66
CA PRO A 152 -7.06 -6.19 14.90
C PRO A 152 -6.11 -7.13 14.15
N ASN A 153 -5.68 -8.23 14.77
CA ASN A 153 -4.79 -9.21 14.14
C ASN A 153 -5.43 -9.91 12.92
N GLU A 154 -6.71 -10.27 13.01
CA GLU A 154 -7.45 -10.83 11.87
C GLU A 154 -7.53 -9.80 10.73
N PHE A 155 -7.89 -8.55 11.04
CA PHE A 155 -7.98 -7.48 10.05
C PHE A 155 -6.64 -7.24 9.33
N GLN A 156 -5.53 -7.21 10.08
CA GLN A 156 -4.19 -7.05 9.52
C GLN A 156 -3.81 -8.23 8.61
N ALA A 157 -4.06 -9.47 9.04
CA ALA A 157 -3.75 -10.65 8.24
C ALA A 157 -4.57 -10.70 6.94
N ILE A 158 -5.86 -10.35 6.99
CA ILE A 158 -6.69 -10.23 5.78
C ILE A 158 -6.16 -9.11 4.89
N THR A 159 -5.76 -7.96 5.44
CA THR A 159 -5.18 -6.85 4.66
C THR A 159 -3.93 -7.28 3.89
N GLN A 160 -2.97 -7.94 4.57
CA GLN A 160 -1.76 -8.46 3.95
C GLN A 160 -2.08 -9.51 2.88
N THR A 161 -3.04 -10.39 3.15
CA THR A 161 -3.51 -11.42 2.22
C THR A 161 -4.10 -10.82 0.94
N VAL A 162 -4.88 -9.74 1.06
CA VAL A 162 -5.41 -9.01 -0.11
C VAL A 162 -4.28 -8.48 -0.98
N TYR A 163 -3.28 -7.82 -0.37
CA TYR A 163 -2.12 -7.30 -1.12
C TYR A 163 -1.27 -8.41 -1.76
N ALA A 164 -0.98 -9.48 -1.02
CA ALA A 164 -0.24 -10.62 -1.54
C ALA A 164 -0.97 -11.27 -2.72
N SER A 165 -2.29 -11.39 -2.63
CA SER A 165 -3.13 -11.96 -3.70
C SER A 165 -3.13 -11.07 -4.96
N MET A 166 -3.23 -9.75 -4.79
CA MET A 166 -3.14 -8.79 -5.91
C MET A 166 -1.76 -8.82 -6.57
N ALA A 167 -0.68 -8.84 -5.78
CA ALA A 167 0.68 -8.96 -6.29
C ALA A 167 0.89 -10.27 -7.07
N ALA A 168 0.37 -11.38 -6.55
CA ALA A 168 0.42 -12.67 -7.23
C ALA A 168 -0.36 -12.67 -8.56
N ASP A 169 -1.53 -12.03 -8.64
CA ASP A 169 -2.30 -11.88 -9.90
C ASP A 169 -1.54 -11.03 -10.92
N ILE A 170 -0.92 -9.92 -10.49
CA ILE A 170 -0.09 -9.06 -11.36
C ILE A 170 1.09 -9.87 -11.90
N ASN A 171 1.81 -10.60 -11.04
CA ASN A 171 2.94 -11.43 -11.45
C ASN A 171 2.50 -12.55 -12.40
N ALA A 172 1.36 -13.19 -12.15
CA ALA A 172 0.79 -14.20 -13.05
C ALA A 172 0.44 -13.60 -14.43
N GLN A 173 -0.15 -12.40 -14.46
CA GLN A 173 -0.45 -11.69 -15.71
C GLN A 173 0.81 -11.29 -16.47
N VAL A 174 1.85 -10.81 -15.78
CA VAL A 174 3.16 -10.48 -16.38
C VAL A 174 3.79 -11.74 -16.99
N ASN A 175 3.80 -12.85 -16.25
CA ASN A 175 4.34 -14.12 -16.72
C ASN A 175 3.54 -14.67 -17.92
N GLN A 176 2.21 -14.55 -17.90
CA GLN A 176 1.39 -14.92 -19.05
C GLN A 176 1.67 -14.03 -20.27
N GLY A 177 1.88 -12.73 -20.06
CA GLY A 177 2.25 -11.79 -21.11
C GLY A 177 3.61 -12.13 -21.73
N ARG A 178 4.59 -12.47 -20.90
CA ARG A 178 5.91 -12.97 -21.35
C ARG A 178 5.78 -14.26 -22.15
N ALA A 179 5.03 -15.24 -21.66
CA ALA A 179 4.82 -16.51 -22.37
C ALA A 179 4.19 -16.30 -23.76
N LYS A 180 3.18 -15.41 -23.87
CA LYS A 180 2.58 -15.04 -25.16
C LYS A 180 3.55 -14.32 -26.09
N ALA A 181 4.42 -13.46 -25.54
CA ALA A 181 5.45 -12.79 -26.32
C ALA A 181 6.46 -13.79 -26.88
N VAL A 182 6.92 -14.75 -26.05
CA VAL A 182 7.77 -15.89 -26.46
C VAL A 182 7.11 -16.68 -27.59
N GLU A 183 5.85 -17.09 -27.43
CA GLU A 183 5.11 -17.83 -28.46
C GLU A 183 5.06 -17.06 -29.81
N MET A 184 4.86 -15.73 -29.77
CA MET A 184 4.87 -14.91 -30.98
C MET A 184 6.24 -14.84 -31.66
N MET A 185 7.32 -14.70 -30.89
CA MET A 185 8.68 -14.67 -31.45
C MET A 185 9.09 -16.04 -32.00
N GLU A 186 8.74 -17.14 -31.32
CA GLU A 186 8.95 -18.49 -31.84
C GLU A 186 8.23 -18.71 -33.17
N LYS A 187 7.02 -18.17 -33.33
CA LYS A 187 6.29 -18.19 -34.60
C LYS A 187 7.03 -17.41 -35.69
N GLN A 188 7.55 -16.22 -35.37
CA GLN A 188 8.34 -15.42 -36.32
C GLN A 188 9.64 -16.13 -36.72
N ILE A 189 10.32 -16.79 -35.78
CA ILE A 189 11.50 -17.62 -36.07
C ILE A 189 11.13 -18.73 -37.07
N LYS A 190 10.03 -19.46 -36.84
CA LYS A 190 9.57 -20.51 -37.77
C LYS A 190 9.26 -19.97 -39.17
N ASP A 191 8.70 -18.77 -39.27
CA ASP A 191 8.43 -18.13 -40.57
C ASP A 191 9.72 -17.65 -41.25
N LEU A 192 10.73 -17.20 -40.50
CA LEU A 192 12.06 -16.87 -41.02
C LEU A 192 12.80 -18.13 -41.48
N ASP A 193 12.74 -19.22 -40.72
CA ASP A 193 13.36 -20.50 -41.06
C ASP A 193 12.85 -21.02 -42.41
N LYS A 194 11.53 -20.97 -42.64
CA LYS A 194 10.93 -21.32 -43.93
C LYS A 194 11.42 -20.45 -45.09
N LYS A 195 11.65 -19.16 -44.86
CA LYS A 195 12.20 -18.26 -45.89
C LYS A 195 13.66 -18.57 -46.20
N LEU A 196 14.43 -18.92 -45.17
CA LEU A 196 15.85 -19.27 -45.27
C LEU A 196 16.08 -20.60 -46.01
N GLU A 197 15.11 -21.53 -45.98
CA GLU A 197 15.13 -22.77 -46.76
C GLU A 197 15.10 -22.55 -48.29
N ASN A 198 14.72 -21.37 -48.77
CA ASN A 198 14.72 -21.06 -50.20
C ASN A 198 16.15 -20.98 -50.76
N ALA A 199 16.52 -21.96 -51.58
CA ALA A 199 17.83 -22.05 -52.22
C ALA A 199 18.15 -20.84 -53.11
N ASN A 200 17.12 -20.20 -53.69
CA ASN A 200 17.25 -19.07 -54.61
C ASN A 200 17.25 -17.69 -53.90
N LEU A 201 17.31 -17.68 -52.57
CA LEU A 201 17.32 -16.44 -51.80
C LEU A 201 18.62 -15.65 -52.05
N PRO A 202 18.56 -14.35 -52.39
CA PRO A 202 19.74 -13.49 -52.53
C PRO A 202 20.58 -13.44 -51.25
N ALA A 203 21.90 -13.28 -51.38
CA ALA A 203 22.83 -13.31 -50.24
C ALA A 203 22.51 -12.23 -49.18
N GLU A 204 22.21 -11.01 -49.61
CA GLU A 204 21.84 -9.90 -48.71
C GLU A 204 20.53 -10.17 -47.96
N GLU A 205 19.52 -10.75 -48.62
CA GLU A 205 18.26 -11.14 -47.96
C GLU A 205 18.48 -12.29 -46.96
N ARG A 206 19.35 -13.24 -47.31
CA ARG A 206 19.71 -14.36 -46.43
C ARG A 206 20.41 -13.88 -45.16
N GLU A 207 21.34 -12.93 -45.28
CA GLU A 207 22.01 -12.31 -44.13
C GLU A 207 21.03 -11.52 -43.26
N GLY A 208 20.13 -10.76 -43.86
CA GLY A 208 19.07 -10.01 -43.16
C GLY A 208 18.15 -10.92 -42.35
N TYR A 209 17.64 -12.01 -42.93
CA TYR A 209 16.80 -12.98 -42.20
C TYR A 209 17.56 -13.75 -41.12
N THR A 210 18.82 -14.08 -41.35
CA THR A 210 19.67 -14.74 -40.35
C THR A 210 19.89 -13.84 -39.13
N THR A 211 20.16 -12.55 -39.36
CA THR A 211 20.32 -11.55 -38.30
C THR A 211 19.03 -11.37 -37.51
N MET A 212 17.89 -11.25 -38.19
CA MET A 212 16.59 -11.12 -37.55
C MET A 212 16.23 -12.33 -36.70
N ARG A 213 16.51 -13.54 -37.21
CA ARG A 213 16.31 -14.80 -36.47
C ARG A 213 17.17 -14.85 -35.21
N ALA A 214 18.45 -14.50 -35.32
CA ALA A 214 19.37 -14.47 -34.19
C ALA A 214 18.92 -13.47 -33.11
N GLY A 215 18.50 -12.27 -33.51
CA GLY A 215 17.97 -11.26 -32.58
C GLY A 215 16.66 -11.69 -31.90
N LEU A 216 15.77 -12.40 -32.60
CA LEU A 216 14.57 -12.97 -31.96
C LEU A 216 14.92 -14.06 -30.95
N GLN A 217 15.90 -14.92 -31.27
CA GLN A 217 16.35 -15.97 -30.35
C GLN A 217 16.98 -15.36 -29.09
N GLU A 218 17.84 -14.36 -29.25
CA GLU A 218 18.46 -13.65 -28.11
C GLU A 218 17.40 -13.03 -27.19
N ASN A 219 16.35 -12.43 -27.78
CA ASN A 219 15.23 -11.89 -27.00
C ASN A 219 14.46 -12.97 -26.23
N ILE A 220 14.20 -14.13 -26.85
CA ILE A 220 13.56 -15.28 -26.17
C ILE A 220 14.43 -15.75 -25.00
N ASP A 221 15.73 -15.87 -25.22
CA ASP A 221 16.67 -16.34 -24.19
C ASP A 221 16.73 -15.35 -23.02
N ALA A 222 16.77 -14.03 -23.30
CA ALA A 222 16.73 -12.98 -22.28
C ALA A 222 15.42 -12.98 -21.47
N MET A 223 14.28 -13.28 -22.11
CA MET A 223 12.98 -13.37 -21.43
C MET A 223 12.80 -14.66 -20.62
N SER A 224 13.46 -15.74 -21.04
CA SER A 224 13.34 -17.07 -20.42
C SER A 224 14.40 -17.32 -19.35
N GLY A 225 15.57 -16.67 -19.45
CA GLY A 225 16.71 -16.78 -18.54
C GLY A 225 16.68 -15.80 -17.36
N GLY A 226 15.60 -15.02 -17.20
CA GLY A 226 15.39 -14.20 -16.02
C GLY A 226 15.12 -15.09 -14.81
N ASP A 227 16.18 -15.45 -14.10
CA ASP A 227 16.17 -16.10 -12.79
C ASP A 227 15.19 -15.36 -11.87
N THR A 228 13.98 -15.89 -11.74
CA THR A 228 13.00 -15.40 -10.77
C THR A 228 13.43 -15.99 -9.43
N GLY A 229 14.47 -15.39 -8.83
CA GLY A 229 15.08 -15.85 -7.59
C GLY A 229 14.03 -16.45 -6.64
N GLU A 230 14.22 -17.72 -6.31
CA GLU A 230 13.28 -18.50 -5.49
C GLU A 230 13.18 -17.96 -4.04
N GLU A 231 14.02 -17.00 -3.66
CA GLU A 231 13.89 -16.26 -2.41
C GLU A 231 12.67 -15.32 -2.46
N GLY A 232 11.56 -15.78 -1.88
CA GLY A 232 10.33 -15.01 -1.74
C GLY A 232 9.18 -15.45 -2.65
N ALA A 233 9.35 -16.53 -3.41
CA ALA A 233 8.25 -17.12 -4.18
C ALA A 233 7.23 -17.78 -3.23
N LEU A 234 5.94 -17.47 -3.42
CA LEU A 234 4.85 -18.12 -2.70
C LEU A 234 4.89 -19.64 -2.89
N SER A 235 4.61 -20.40 -1.83
CA SER A 235 4.41 -21.85 -1.94
C SER A 235 3.27 -22.18 -2.91
N GLU A 236 3.21 -23.40 -3.45
CA GLU A 236 2.11 -23.82 -4.34
C GLU A 236 0.73 -23.70 -3.66
N ALA A 237 0.66 -23.98 -2.37
CA ALA A 237 -0.56 -23.78 -1.57
C ALA A 237 -0.93 -22.28 -1.52
N SER A 238 0.03 -21.41 -1.25
CA SER A 238 -0.16 -19.96 -1.24
C SER A 238 -0.52 -19.39 -2.61
N LYS A 239 0.03 -19.92 -3.71
CA LYS A 239 -0.36 -19.55 -5.08
C LYS A 239 -1.83 -19.90 -5.35
N LYS A 240 -2.26 -21.09 -4.92
CA LYS A 240 -3.66 -21.52 -5.06
C LYS A 240 -4.60 -20.64 -4.22
N ALA A 241 -4.23 -20.37 -2.96
CA ALA A 241 -4.99 -19.49 -2.08
C ALA A 241 -5.09 -18.07 -2.66
N ALA A 242 -3.97 -17.50 -3.13
CA ALA A 242 -3.93 -16.20 -3.78
C ALA A 242 -4.87 -16.14 -5.01
N ALA A 243 -4.86 -17.17 -5.86
CA ALA A 243 -5.76 -17.24 -7.02
C ALA A 243 -7.24 -17.30 -6.61
N ALA A 244 -7.58 -18.10 -5.59
CA ALA A 244 -8.94 -18.18 -5.05
C ALA A 244 -9.39 -16.85 -4.45
N ASN A 245 -8.53 -16.21 -3.64
CA ASN A 245 -8.76 -14.89 -3.07
C ASN A 245 -8.99 -13.84 -4.15
N MET A 246 -8.23 -13.87 -5.25
CA MET A 246 -8.42 -12.94 -6.36
C MET A 246 -9.76 -13.11 -7.07
N ALA A 247 -10.29 -14.33 -7.15
CA ALA A 247 -11.64 -14.54 -7.66
C ALA A 247 -12.69 -13.87 -6.76
N LEU A 248 -12.54 -13.99 -5.43
CA LEU A 248 -13.40 -13.31 -4.46
C LEU A 248 -13.25 -11.78 -4.52
N LEU A 249 -12.03 -11.26 -4.60
CA LEU A 249 -11.77 -9.83 -4.72
C LEU A 249 -12.38 -9.24 -6.00
N LYS A 250 -12.28 -9.95 -7.12
CA LYS A 250 -12.94 -9.57 -8.38
C LYS A 250 -14.47 -9.56 -8.23
N LYS A 251 -15.05 -10.53 -7.52
CA LYS A 251 -16.49 -10.57 -7.20
C LYS A 251 -16.94 -9.35 -6.39
N HIS A 252 -16.10 -8.85 -5.48
CA HIS A 252 -16.36 -7.65 -4.69
C HIS A 252 -15.73 -6.37 -5.27
N GLY A 253 -15.43 -6.34 -6.57
CA GLY A 253 -14.59 -5.30 -7.19
C GLY A 253 -15.03 -3.85 -6.94
N GLU A 254 -16.32 -3.56 -6.81
CA GLU A 254 -16.79 -2.20 -6.47
C GLU A 254 -16.38 -1.77 -5.06
N ARG A 255 -16.53 -2.67 -4.08
CA ARG A 255 -16.12 -2.43 -2.69
C ARG A 255 -14.60 -2.35 -2.59
N VAL A 256 -13.89 -3.23 -3.31
CA VAL A 256 -12.42 -3.27 -3.33
C VAL A 256 -11.82 -2.01 -3.95
N LYS A 257 -12.39 -1.46 -5.02
CA LYS A 257 -11.92 -0.17 -5.59
C LYS A 257 -12.05 0.99 -4.60
N GLY A 258 -13.08 0.98 -3.76
CA GLY A 258 -13.26 1.97 -2.69
C GLY A 258 -12.20 1.91 -1.60
N MET A 259 -11.33 0.89 -1.61
CA MET A 259 -10.30 0.64 -0.61
C MET A 259 -8.89 1.01 -1.05
N GLU A 260 -8.67 1.44 -2.29
CA GLU A 260 -7.32 1.77 -2.79
C GLU A 260 -6.78 3.06 -2.12
N ASN A 261 -6.37 2.95 -0.87
CA ASN A 261 -5.88 4.04 -0.04
C ASN A 261 -4.78 3.55 0.91
N ALA A 262 -3.57 3.44 0.36
CA ALA A 262 -2.38 3.01 1.12
C ALA A 262 -2.07 3.90 2.34
N ALA A 263 -2.49 5.18 2.33
CA ALA A 263 -2.29 6.08 3.47
C ALA A 263 -3.24 5.75 4.63
N LEU A 264 -4.50 5.45 4.34
CA LEU A 264 -5.43 4.94 5.34
C LEU A 264 -4.93 3.60 5.91
N ASP A 265 -4.40 2.73 5.06
CA ASP A 265 -3.88 1.42 5.51
C ASP A 265 -2.64 1.56 6.38
N ALA A 266 -1.72 2.45 6.06
CA ALA A 266 -0.61 2.78 6.93
C ALA A 266 -1.08 3.32 8.30
N LEU A 267 -2.17 4.10 8.32
CA LEU A 267 -2.75 4.62 9.57
C LEU A 267 -3.42 3.52 10.40
N LEU A 268 -4.10 2.57 9.75
CA LEU A 268 -4.82 1.47 10.42
C LEU A 268 -3.89 0.34 10.88
N LEU A 269 -2.81 0.08 10.12
CA LEU A 269 -1.86 -1.00 10.40
C LEU A 269 -0.67 -0.54 11.24
N SER A 270 -0.53 0.75 11.50
CA SER A 270 0.52 1.24 12.39
C SER A 270 0.16 0.90 13.83
N ASP A 271 0.89 -0.06 14.40
CA ASP A 271 0.85 -0.40 15.83
C ASP A 271 1.32 0.76 16.72
N SER A 272 1.91 1.78 16.09
CA SER A 272 2.30 3.00 16.78
C SER A 272 1.06 3.76 17.28
N GLY A 273 0.65 3.47 18.50
CA GLY A 273 0.76 4.56 19.48
C GLY A 273 2.11 5.21 19.23
N MET A 274 2.13 6.47 18.79
CA MET A 274 3.36 7.23 18.52
C MET A 274 4.41 6.78 19.52
N VAL A 275 5.44 6.06 19.07
CA VAL A 275 6.58 5.75 19.94
C VAL A 275 7.18 7.12 20.18
N MET A 276 6.73 7.73 21.28
CA MET A 276 7.34 8.92 21.81
C MET A 276 8.79 8.49 22.02
N PRO A 277 9.77 9.19 21.41
CA PRO A 277 11.14 8.98 21.81
C PRO A 277 11.17 9.14 23.33
N GLU A 278 11.61 8.10 24.04
CA GLU A 278 11.89 8.22 25.47
C GLU A 278 12.79 9.45 25.60
N LEU A 279 12.30 10.46 26.31
CA LEU A 279 13.13 11.60 26.68
C LEU A 279 14.19 11.00 27.60
N GLU A 280 15.37 10.69 27.04
CA GLU A 280 16.55 10.40 27.83
C GLU A 280 16.68 11.53 28.85
N ASP A 281 16.60 11.15 30.13
CA ASP A 281 16.85 12.05 31.26
C ASP A 281 18.22 12.69 31.03
N THR A 282 18.20 13.95 30.59
CA THR A 282 19.41 14.76 30.56
C THR A 282 19.93 14.83 32.00
N PRO A 283 21.17 14.41 32.28
CA PRO A 283 21.68 14.42 33.64
C PRO A 283 21.67 15.85 34.16
N GLU A 284 21.06 15.98 35.33
CA GLU A 284 21.05 17.14 36.19
C GLU A 284 22.46 17.72 36.26
N SER A 285 22.60 18.99 35.90
CA SER A 285 23.85 19.73 36.03
C SER A 285 24.28 19.71 37.49
N ALA A 286 25.32 18.93 37.79
CA ALA A 286 26.04 19.03 39.04
C ALA A 286 27.18 20.06 38.87
N ASP A 287 26.98 21.19 39.56
CA ASP A 287 27.92 22.19 40.09
C ASP A 287 29.11 22.67 39.23
#